data_AF-A0A2U8PAL9-F1
#
_entry.id   AF-A0A2U8PAL9-F1
#
_cell.length_a   1.000
_cell.length_b   1.000
_cell.length_c   1.000
_cell.angle_alpha   90.00
_cell.angle_beta   90.00
_cell.angle_gamma   90.00
#
_symmetry.space_group_name_H-M   'P 1'
#
loop_
_entity.id
_entity.type
_entity.pdbx_description
1 polymer ?
#
loop_
_entity_poly.entity_id
_entity_poly.type
_entity_poly.pdbx_seq_one_letter_code
_entity_poly.pdbx_strand_id
1 'polypeptide(L)'
;MRRLTLLATTMLLLGAVPAGAQSQPAQSGPGNNAVNSSDQNNSNKPVAGRNSFTEGQAKSKIEEAGYSNVSGLQKDNEGVWRGKADKAGTKTDVSLDFQGNVNPTK
;
A
#
# COMPACT_ATOMS: atom_id res chain seq x y z
N MET A 1 -6.59 -42.65 -48.53
CA MET A 1 -7.98 -43.09 -48.28
C MET A 1 -7.99 -44.06 -47.11
N ARG A 2 -8.97 -43.90 -46.20
CA ARG A 2 -9.08 -44.44 -44.82
C ARG A 2 -9.26 -45.95 -44.72
N ARG A 3 -8.74 -46.56 -43.64
CA ARG A 3 -9.30 -47.72 -42.89
C ARG A 3 -8.80 -47.61 -41.43
N LEU A 4 -9.54 -47.17 -40.41
CA LEU A 4 -10.81 -47.59 -39.77
C LEU A 4 -10.60 -48.64 -38.65
N THR A 5 -10.63 -48.12 -37.40
CA THR A 5 -11.08 -48.66 -36.08
C THR A 5 -10.60 -50.00 -35.52
N LEU A 6 -10.29 -50.03 -34.21
CA LEU A 6 -10.95 -50.82 -33.12
C LEU A 6 -10.17 -50.62 -31.80
N LEU A 7 -10.78 -49.97 -30.78
CA LEU A 7 -11.30 -50.56 -29.53
C LEU A 7 -10.23 -51.18 -28.59
N ALA A 8 -10.03 -50.58 -27.40
CA ALA A 8 -9.85 -51.31 -26.14
C ALA A 8 -9.72 -50.38 -24.90
N THR A 9 -10.77 -50.40 -24.08
CA THR A 9 -10.74 -50.48 -22.59
C THR A 9 -9.95 -49.46 -21.75
N THR A 10 -10.74 -48.54 -21.19
CA THR A 10 -10.73 -48.04 -19.80
C THR A 10 -9.82 -48.74 -18.78
N MET A 11 -9.00 -47.96 -18.05
CA MET A 11 -8.97 -48.09 -16.59
C MET A 11 -8.70 -46.74 -15.91
N LEU A 12 -9.60 -46.47 -14.97
CA LEU A 12 -9.79 -45.27 -14.18
C LEU A 12 -8.67 -45.16 -13.11
N LEU A 13 -7.95 -44.04 -13.08
CA LEU A 13 -7.13 -43.67 -11.93
C LEU A 13 -7.80 -42.49 -11.23
N LEU A 14 -8.56 -42.80 -10.18
CA LEU A 14 -9.19 -41.84 -9.29
C LEU A 14 -8.12 -41.30 -8.33
N GLY A 15 -7.36 -40.30 -8.78
CA GLY A 15 -6.50 -39.51 -7.91
C GLY A 15 -7.26 -38.31 -7.36
N ALA A 16 -7.80 -38.41 -6.15
CA ALA A 16 -8.27 -37.25 -5.41
C ALA A 16 -7.05 -36.40 -5.02
N VAL A 17 -6.74 -35.37 -5.82
CA VAL A 17 -5.83 -34.31 -5.38
C VAL A 17 -6.53 -33.54 -4.24
N PRO A 18 -5.93 -33.43 -3.04
CA PRO A 18 -6.45 -32.50 -2.06
C PRO A 18 -6.42 -31.12 -2.70
N ALA A 19 -7.55 -30.40 -2.66
CA ALA A 19 -7.59 -28.98 -2.94
C ALA A 19 -6.79 -28.26 -1.84
N GLY A 20 -5.46 -28.31 -1.95
CA GLY A 20 -4.57 -27.44 -1.23
C GLY A 20 -4.87 -26.02 -1.68
N ALA A 21 -5.25 -25.17 -0.73
CA ALA A 21 -5.54 -23.77 -0.93
C ALA A 21 -4.44 -23.10 -1.75
N GLN A 22 -4.71 -22.82 -3.03
CA GLN A 22 -3.87 -21.92 -3.80
C GLN A 22 -4.38 -20.51 -3.55
N SER A 23 -3.90 -19.92 -2.45
CA SER A 23 -3.85 -18.47 -2.31
C SER A 23 -3.11 -17.95 -3.53
N GLN A 24 -3.84 -17.51 -4.56
CA GLN A 24 -3.23 -16.89 -5.73
C GLN A 24 -2.40 -15.69 -5.22
N PRO A 25 -1.10 -15.61 -5.55
CA PRO A 25 -0.33 -14.41 -5.31
C PRO A 25 -1.06 -13.23 -5.97
N ALA A 26 -1.26 -12.15 -5.23
CA ALA A 26 -1.88 -10.94 -5.75
C ALA A 26 -1.15 -10.51 -7.05
N GLN A 27 -1.92 -10.37 -8.11
CA GLN A 27 -1.42 -10.11 -9.45
C GLN A 27 -0.83 -8.70 -9.54
N SER A 28 0.42 -8.57 -10.01
CA SER A 28 1.09 -7.29 -10.24
C SER A 28 0.47 -6.53 -11.42
N GLY A 29 -0.59 -5.76 -11.13
CA GLY A 29 -1.13 -4.69 -12.00
C GLY A 29 -0.55 -3.32 -11.64
N PRO A 30 -0.93 -2.22 -12.34
CA PRO A 30 -0.35 -0.89 -12.12
C PRO A 30 -0.34 -0.53 -10.63
N GLY A 31 0.87 -0.38 -10.07
CA GLY A 31 1.19 -0.55 -8.65
C GLY A 31 0.29 0.14 -7.64
N ASN A 32 -0.78 -0.54 -7.25
CA ASN A 32 -1.51 -0.31 -6.02
C ASN A 32 -1.15 -1.43 -5.03
N ASN A 33 0.01 -1.28 -4.37
CA ASN A 33 0.31 -2.07 -3.18
C ASN A 33 -0.73 -1.72 -2.11
N ALA A 34 -1.84 -2.46 -2.07
CA ALA A 34 -2.98 -2.21 -1.19
C ALA A 34 -2.72 -2.58 0.29
N VAL A 35 -1.45 -2.62 0.71
CA VAL A 35 -1.07 -2.83 2.10
C VAL A 35 -0.10 -1.73 2.50
N ASN A 36 -0.63 -0.52 2.71
CA ASN A 36 0.04 0.39 3.63
C ASN A 36 -0.25 -0.14 5.03
N SER A 37 0.61 -1.05 5.53
CA SER A 37 0.64 -1.31 6.96
C SER A 37 0.78 0.06 7.62
N SER A 38 -0.12 0.43 8.53
CA SER A 38 -0.19 1.76 9.16
C SER A 38 1.15 2.23 9.76
N ASP A 39 2.07 1.27 9.97
CA ASP A 39 3.38 1.41 10.58
C ASP A 39 4.53 1.55 9.57
N GLN A 40 4.27 1.46 8.26
CA GLN A 40 5.30 1.58 7.22
C GLN A 40 5.06 2.81 6.36
N ASN A 41 6.06 3.70 6.32
CA ASN A 41 6.15 4.69 5.26
C ASN A 41 6.72 4.01 4.01
N ASN A 42 5.88 3.88 2.98
CA ASN A 42 6.21 3.15 1.75
C ASN A 42 6.67 4.07 0.60
N SER A 43 6.90 5.36 0.86
CA SER A 43 7.36 6.29 -0.18
C SER A 43 8.25 7.38 0.39
N ASN A 44 9.40 7.63 -0.24
CA ASN A 44 10.31 8.73 0.14
C ASN A 44 9.85 10.12 -0.39
N LYS A 45 8.71 10.16 -1.08
CA LYS A 45 8.04 11.38 -1.55
C LYS A 45 6.53 11.28 -1.35
N PRO A 46 5.84 12.38 -1.01
CA PRO A 46 4.38 12.38 -0.93
C PRO A 46 3.75 11.99 -2.26
N VAL A 47 2.71 11.15 -2.21
CA VAL A 47 1.90 10.82 -3.38
C VAL A 47 0.66 11.72 -3.41
N ALA A 48 0.43 12.43 -4.50
CA ALA A 48 -0.75 13.27 -4.65
C ALA A 48 -2.05 12.44 -4.73
N GLY A 49 -3.13 12.93 -4.15
CA GLY A 49 -4.44 12.27 -4.19
C GLY A 49 -5.46 12.88 -3.23
N ARG A 50 -6.75 12.57 -3.43
CA ARG A 50 -7.82 13.13 -2.59
C ARG A 50 -7.68 12.61 -1.16
N ASN A 51 -7.23 13.49 -0.28
CA ASN A 51 -6.95 13.17 1.11
C ASN A 51 -8.12 13.53 2.02
N SER A 52 -8.61 12.52 2.74
CA SER A 52 -9.74 12.58 3.66
C SER A 52 -9.34 12.75 5.13
N PHE A 53 -8.04 12.79 5.45
CA PHE A 53 -7.58 13.10 6.79
C PHE A 53 -7.97 14.53 7.15
N THR A 54 -8.47 14.71 8.37
CA THR A 54 -8.56 16.02 9.03
C THR A 54 -7.18 16.48 9.49
N GLU A 55 -7.02 17.76 9.82
CA GLU A 55 -5.75 18.27 10.35
C GLU A 55 -5.31 17.51 11.61
N GLY A 56 -6.26 17.21 12.51
CA GLY A 56 -5.99 16.44 13.73
C GLY A 56 -5.52 15.02 13.44
N GLN A 57 -6.14 14.33 12.49
CA GLN A 57 -5.70 12.99 12.07
C GLN A 57 -4.33 13.03 11.40
N ALA A 58 -4.07 14.07 10.60
CA ALA A 58 -2.78 14.26 9.96
C ALA A 58 -1.67 14.49 10.99
N LYS A 59 -1.95 15.32 11.99
CA LYS A 59 -1.05 15.56 13.12
C LYS A 59 -0.74 14.26 13.86
N SER A 60 -1.75 13.49 14.25
CA SER A 60 -1.54 12.22 14.95
C SER A 60 -0.69 11.25 14.15
N LYS A 61 -0.91 11.14 12.83
CA LYS A 61 -0.08 10.30 11.95
C LYS A 61 1.38 10.75 11.88
N ILE A 62 1.60 12.06 11.81
CA ILE A 62 2.96 12.62 11.80
C ILE A 62 3.65 12.37 13.15
N GLU A 63 2.94 12.49 14.26
CA GLU A 63 3.46 12.18 15.60
C GLU A 63 3.77 10.69 15.77
N GLU A 64 2.90 9.80 15.30
CA GLU A 64 3.12 8.35 15.23
C GLU A 64 4.39 7.98 14.44
N ALA A 65 4.73 8.77 13.41
CA ALA A 65 5.95 8.59 12.63
C ALA A 65 7.23 9.12 13.32
N GLY A 66 7.14 9.50 14.60
CA GLY A 66 8.28 9.90 15.43
C GLY A 66 8.65 11.38 15.32
N TYR A 67 7.76 12.21 14.80
CA TYR A 67 7.91 13.67 14.83
C TYR A 67 7.27 14.25 16.08
N SER A 68 7.74 15.40 16.53
CA SER A 68 7.17 16.16 17.64
C SER A 68 6.97 17.63 17.25
N ASN A 69 6.30 18.41 18.10
CA ASN A 69 6.07 19.85 17.87
C ASN A 69 5.45 20.16 16.50
N VAL A 70 4.54 19.30 16.04
CA VAL A 70 3.86 19.42 14.74
C VAL A 70 2.98 20.67 14.75
N SER A 71 3.20 21.57 13.80
CA SER A 71 2.53 22.86 13.71
C SER A 71 2.37 23.34 12.28
N GLY A 72 1.39 24.23 12.07
CA GLY A 72 1.13 24.85 10.78
C GLY A 72 0.78 23.85 9.68
N LEU A 73 0.02 22.80 10.00
CA LEU A 73 -0.44 21.85 9.00
C LEU A 73 -1.47 22.49 8.09
N GLN A 74 -1.19 22.49 6.79
CA GLN A 74 -2.15 22.84 5.75
C GLN A 74 -2.20 21.75 4.69
N LYS A 75 -3.39 21.44 4.21
CA LYS A 75 -3.57 20.57 3.04
C LYS A 75 -3.40 21.41 1.78
N ASP A 76 -2.51 20.99 0.89
CA ASP A 76 -2.29 21.64 -0.39
C ASP A 76 -3.28 21.17 -1.48
N ASN A 77 -3.14 21.73 -2.68
CA ASN A 77 -3.98 21.41 -3.84
C ASN A 77 -3.79 19.96 -4.34
N GLU A 78 -2.70 19.30 -3.95
CA GLU A 78 -2.40 17.90 -4.29
C GLU A 78 -2.99 16.93 -3.24
N GLY A 79 -3.62 17.47 -2.20
CA GLY A 79 -4.14 16.71 -1.07
C GLY A 79 -3.06 16.26 -0.08
N VAL A 80 -1.86 16.83 -0.13
CA VAL A 80 -0.79 16.53 0.83
C VAL A 80 -0.88 17.52 1.98
N TRP A 81 -0.90 16.99 3.21
CA TRP A 81 -0.74 17.82 4.40
C TRP A 81 0.72 18.21 4.55
N ARG A 82 1.01 19.49 4.77
CA ARG A 82 2.36 20.05 4.89
C ARG A 82 2.44 20.94 6.12
N GLY A 83 3.56 20.88 6.84
CA GLY A 83 3.78 21.71 8.01
C GLY A 83 5.21 21.63 8.53
N LYS A 84 5.42 22.11 9.75
CA LYS A 84 6.70 22.06 10.46
C LYS A 84 6.61 21.06 11.60
N ALA A 85 7.70 20.34 11.85
CA ALA A 85 7.82 19.46 13.00
C ALA A 85 9.29 19.31 13.41
N ASP A 86 9.52 18.82 14.62
CA ASP A 86 10.84 18.42 15.10
C ASP A 86 11.04 16.92 14.88
N LYS A 87 12.19 16.54 14.34
CA LYS A 87 12.63 15.14 14.26
C LYS A 87 14.04 15.03 14.82
N ALA A 88 14.21 14.18 15.83
CA ALA A 88 15.49 14.02 16.54
C ALA A 88 16.12 15.37 16.99
N GLY A 89 15.29 16.30 17.47
CA GLY A 89 15.72 17.61 17.94
C GLY A 89 15.99 18.66 16.86
N THR A 90 15.76 18.34 15.58
CA THR A 90 15.92 19.28 14.45
C THR A 90 14.57 19.67 13.87
N LYS A 91 14.33 20.97 13.72
CA LYS A 91 13.17 21.49 12.99
C LYS A 91 13.29 21.15 11.51
N THR A 92 12.29 20.45 10.97
CA THR A 92 12.19 20.08 9.57
C THR A 92 10.78 20.39 9.06
N ASP A 93 10.67 20.65 7.77
CA ASP A 93 9.38 20.54 7.11
C ASP A 93 8.97 19.06 7.03
N VAL A 94 7.66 18.82 7.13
CA VAL A 94 7.08 17.49 7.10
C VAL A 94 5.85 17.49 6.20
N SER A 95 5.57 16.32 5.63
CA SER A 95 4.41 16.07 4.78
C SER A 95 3.75 14.74 5.11
N LEU A 96 2.43 14.69 4.93
CA LEU A 96 1.62 13.48 5.00
C LEU A 96 0.75 13.39 3.74
N ASP A 97 0.88 12.29 3.00
CA ASP A 97 0.09 12.07 1.79
C ASP A 97 -1.25 11.36 2.04
N PHE A 98 -2.05 11.18 0.98
CA PHE A 98 -3.38 10.55 1.11
C PHE A 98 -3.33 9.07 1.51
N GLN A 99 -2.17 8.42 1.36
CA GLN A 99 -1.98 7.02 1.72
C GLN A 99 -1.54 6.89 3.18
N GLY A 100 -1.12 7.98 3.82
CA GLY A 100 -0.61 7.97 5.19
C GLY A 100 0.92 7.99 5.29
N ASN A 101 1.65 8.21 4.18
CA ASN A 101 3.12 8.25 4.21
C ASN A 101 3.61 9.58 4.77
N VAL A 102 4.50 9.54 5.78
CA VAL A 102 5.06 10.72 6.43
C VAL A 102 6.51 10.98 6.02
N ASN A 103 6.75 12.05 5.26
CA ASN A 103 8.07 12.37 4.71
C ASN A 103 8.61 13.71 5.20
N PRO A 104 9.91 13.80 5.53
CA PRO A 104 10.55 15.10 5.66
C PRO A 104 10.57 15.77 4.29
N THR A 105 10.20 17.04 4.22
CA THR A 105 10.33 17.82 2.99
C THR A 105 11.56 18.70 3.08
N LYS A 106 12.32 18.76 1.98
CA LYS A 106 13.56 19.53 1.85
C LYS A 106 13.27 20.91 1.28
#